data_AF-A0A1M6YDJ6-F1
#
_entry.id   AF-A0A1M6YDJ6-F1
#
_cell.length_a   1.000
_cell.length_b   1.000
_cell.length_c   1.000
_cell.angle_alpha   90.00
_cell.angle_beta   90.00
_cell.angle_gamma   90.00
#
_symmetry.space_group_name_H-M   'P 1'
#
loop_
_entity.id
_entity.type
_entity.pdbx_description
1 polymer ?
#
loop_
_entity_poly.entity_id
_entity_poly.type
_entity_poly.pdbx_seq_one_letter_code
_entity_poly.pdbx_strand_id
1 'polypeptide(L)'
;MLVTEVDGHWFAVTFDRGHSLLRHELLVSDFGLRTTANSLPPTGWQSVTTVSLRVPGRRTDQRLARPGDRGSFTVDVENEWTHTLGGVTSGDVVQALSGSEALRVRVPQSHRLPQLPDLLAHLLDRYRATDYRERFGFIDQVVPLSKGDPRCADLDQLITRRLHPGRGDGLTVVAPLDLDPESGLSFRLPGRRRPLHLDQLVHAASGSTKPLDIRVHVRDPDGSEIGTRPVREFLSAEAALDDGLPYVLSGGRWFAVARDYFRELKRILDTVPVINLELSKWYRYFTEETYNRQAADELSWLLLDRAPFRGLDRAHDLVEIADLVNPDMDFVF
;
A
#
# COMPACT_ATOMS: atom_id res chain seq x y z
N MET A 1 21.15 16.40 -16.47
CA MET A 1 20.32 15.25 -16.86
C MET A 1 20.66 14.92 -18.30
N LEU A 2 20.75 13.64 -18.64
CA LEU A 2 20.92 13.16 -20.01
C LEU A 2 19.66 12.42 -20.41
N VAL A 3 19.18 12.64 -21.63
CA VAL A 3 18.01 11.96 -22.18
C VAL A 3 18.42 11.30 -23.48
N THR A 4 18.19 10.00 -23.59
CA THR A 4 18.54 9.22 -24.78
C THR A 4 17.48 8.17 -25.05
N GLU A 5 17.32 7.82 -26.31
CA GLU A 5 16.48 6.72 -26.74
C GLU A 5 17.32 5.44 -26.87
N VAL A 6 16.79 4.32 -26.40
CA VAL A 6 17.35 2.97 -26.57
C VAL A 6 16.18 2.03 -26.87
N ASP A 7 16.25 1.30 -27.99
CA ASP A 7 15.21 0.37 -28.44
C ASP A 7 13.77 0.92 -28.38
N GLY A 8 13.57 2.16 -28.83
CA GLY A 8 12.25 2.81 -28.82
C GLY A 8 11.80 3.32 -27.45
N HIS A 9 12.65 3.27 -26.42
CA HIS A 9 12.33 3.70 -25.06
C HIS A 9 13.21 4.88 -24.65
N TRP A 10 12.60 5.91 -24.05
CA TRP A 10 13.30 7.08 -23.56
C TRP A 10 13.81 6.86 -22.14
N PHE A 11 15.11 7.03 -21.95
CA PHE A 11 15.76 7.01 -20.66
C PHE A 11 16.17 8.42 -20.24
N ALA A 12 15.85 8.79 -19.01
CA ALA A 12 16.36 9.99 -18.37
C ALA A 12 17.37 9.63 -17.27
N VAL A 13 18.65 9.89 -17.53
CA VAL A 13 19.71 9.74 -16.54
C VAL A 13 19.84 11.05 -15.77
N THR A 14 19.28 11.05 -14.57
CA THR A 14 19.24 12.24 -13.71
C THR A 14 20.43 12.26 -12.78
N PHE A 15 21.01 13.44 -12.60
CA PHE A 15 22.00 13.73 -11.57
C PHE A 15 21.38 14.71 -10.58
N ASP A 16 21.61 14.50 -9.29
CA ASP A 16 21.10 15.35 -8.21
C ASP A 16 19.57 15.60 -8.35
N ARG A 17 19.15 16.86 -8.46
CA ARG A 17 17.73 17.25 -8.50
C ARG A 17 17.08 17.19 -9.88
N GLY A 18 17.76 16.65 -10.91
CA GLY A 18 17.23 16.62 -12.28
C GLY A 18 15.91 15.85 -12.45
N HIS A 19 15.59 14.94 -11.53
CA HIS A 19 14.36 14.14 -11.57
C HIS A 19 13.07 14.96 -11.39
N SER A 20 13.12 16.12 -10.71
CA SER A 20 11.94 16.96 -10.48
C SER A 20 11.42 17.66 -11.75
N LEU A 21 12.21 17.65 -12.83
CA LEU A 21 11.85 18.23 -14.12
C LEU A 21 11.16 17.21 -15.04
N LEU A 22 11.08 15.94 -14.63
CA LEU A 22 10.48 14.90 -15.45
C LEU A 22 8.96 14.98 -15.40
N ARG A 23 8.34 14.68 -16.55
CA ARG A 23 6.90 14.44 -16.61
C ARG A 23 6.61 13.09 -15.98
N HIS A 24 6.17 13.10 -14.72
CA HIS A 24 5.94 11.89 -13.95
C HIS A 24 4.83 11.00 -14.54
N GLU A 25 3.97 11.55 -15.39
CA GLU A 25 2.92 10.80 -16.10
C GLU A 25 3.49 9.84 -17.15
N LEU A 26 4.71 10.10 -17.63
CA LEU A 26 5.39 9.29 -18.64
C LEU A 26 6.33 8.23 -18.02
N LEU A 27 6.45 8.18 -16.70
CA LEU A 27 7.35 7.26 -16.01
C LEU A 27 6.72 5.88 -15.84
N VAL A 28 7.57 4.86 -15.96
CA VAL A 28 7.21 3.46 -15.73
C VAL A 28 7.41 3.16 -14.24
N SER A 29 6.31 2.97 -13.50
CA SER A 29 6.34 2.94 -12.04
C SER A 29 7.05 1.74 -11.39
N ASP A 30 7.32 0.68 -12.14
CA ASP A 30 7.95 -0.55 -11.66
C ASP A 30 9.35 -0.82 -12.24
N PHE A 31 9.87 0.09 -13.07
CA PHE A 31 11.10 -0.15 -13.84
C PHE A 31 12.28 -0.49 -12.93
N GLY A 32 12.56 0.34 -11.93
CA GLY A 32 13.66 0.11 -11.00
C GLY A 32 13.46 -1.14 -10.14
N LEU A 33 12.23 -1.43 -9.71
CA LEU A 33 11.90 -2.58 -8.87
C LEU A 33 12.14 -3.89 -9.63
N ARG A 34 11.54 -4.04 -10.82
CA ARG A 34 11.65 -5.27 -11.64
C ARG A 34 13.05 -5.47 -12.19
N THR A 35 13.71 -4.40 -12.64
CA THR A 35 15.13 -4.48 -13.07
C THR A 35 16.03 -4.96 -11.93
N THR A 36 15.79 -4.44 -10.71
CA THR A 36 16.52 -4.91 -9.52
C THR A 36 16.23 -6.38 -9.24
N ALA A 37 14.94 -6.76 -9.14
CA ALA A 37 14.54 -8.14 -8.86
C ALA A 37 15.11 -9.14 -9.87
N ASN A 38 15.14 -8.79 -11.16
CA ASN A 38 15.75 -9.62 -12.20
C ASN A 38 17.27 -9.72 -12.07
N SER A 39 17.95 -8.66 -11.63
CA SER A 39 19.42 -8.63 -11.64
C SER A 39 20.06 -9.24 -10.39
N LEU A 40 19.29 -9.42 -9.31
CA LEU A 40 19.82 -9.95 -8.07
C LEU A 40 19.99 -11.48 -8.10
N PRO A 41 21.17 -12.01 -7.76
CA PRO A 41 21.35 -13.43 -7.50
C PRO A 41 20.62 -13.85 -6.21
N PRO A 42 20.42 -15.16 -5.97
CA PRO A 42 19.70 -15.65 -4.79
C PRO A 42 20.22 -15.13 -3.44
N THR A 43 21.52 -14.86 -3.34
CA THR A 43 22.21 -14.37 -2.13
C THR A 43 22.67 -12.90 -2.25
N GLY A 44 22.14 -12.17 -3.22
CA GLY A 44 22.54 -10.79 -3.51
C GLY A 44 21.76 -9.71 -2.76
N TRP A 45 20.78 -10.07 -1.95
CA TRP A 45 19.84 -9.12 -1.37
C TRP A 45 20.46 -8.36 -0.23
N GLN A 46 20.23 -7.04 -0.15
CA GLN A 46 20.81 -6.22 0.90
C GLN A 46 19.81 -5.25 1.53
N SER A 47 18.77 -4.84 0.80
CA SER A 47 17.73 -3.97 1.34
C SER A 47 16.37 -4.24 0.72
N VAL A 48 15.34 -4.20 1.56
CA VAL A 48 13.93 -4.26 1.14
C VAL A 48 13.16 -3.17 1.88
N THR A 49 12.35 -2.41 1.14
CA THR A 49 11.35 -1.50 1.72
C THR A 49 9.97 -2.02 1.36
N THR A 50 9.11 -2.19 2.34
CA THR A 50 7.69 -2.52 2.15
C THR A 50 6.79 -1.43 2.71
N VAL A 51 5.60 -1.31 2.14
CA VAL A 51 4.57 -0.36 2.57
C VAL A 51 3.23 -1.11 2.69
N SER A 52 2.65 -1.09 3.88
CA SER A 52 1.29 -1.57 4.12
C SER A 52 0.30 -0.70 3.36
N LEU A 53 -0.57 -1.35 2.61
CA LEU A 53 -1.67 -0.69 1.90
C LEU A 53 -2.92 -0.55 2.78
N ARG A 54 -2.93 -1.16 3.97
CA ARG A 54 -4.00 -1.06 4.98
C ARG A 54 -3.82 0.17 5.87
N VAL A 55 -4.87 0.45 6.65
CA VAL A 55 -4.86 1.47 7.70
C VAL A 55 -4.71 0.78 9.07
N PRO A 56 -3.79 1.22 9.95
CA PRO A 56 -2.82 2.30 9.73
C PRO A 56 -1.75 1.92 8.71
N GLY A 57 -1.32 2.92 7.93
CA GLY A 57 -0.21 2.76 7.01
C GLY A 57 1.07 2.47 7.77
N ARG A 58 1.90 1.54 7.27
CA ARG A 58 3.20 1.19 7.84
C ARG A 58 4.23 1.12 6.74
N ARG A 59 5.41 1.66 6.99
CA ARG A 59 6.59 1.45 6.15
C ARG A 59 7.65 0.71 6.94
N THR A 60 8.14 -0.39 6.37
CA THR A 60 9.20 -1.20 6.97
C THR A 60 10.42 -1.11 6.07
N ASP A 61 11.54 -0.64 6.62
CA ASP A 61 12.84 -0.61 5.94
C ASP A 61 13.78 -1.64 6.58
N GLN A 62 14.12 -2.70 5.84
CA GLN A 62 15.04 -3.75 6.29
C GLN A 62 16.35 -3.69 5.51
N ARG A 63 17.49 -3.78 6.21
CA ARG A 63 18.83 -3.75 5.61
C ARG A 63 19.77 -4.73 6.28
N LEU A 64 20.56 -5.43 5.46
CA LEU A 64 21.58 -6.35 5.92
C LEU A 64 22.97 -5.72 5.83
N ALA A 65 23.82 -6.04 6.80
CA ALA A 65 25.23 -5.62 6.77
C ALA A 65 26.01 -6.26 5.61
N ARG A 66 25.60 -7.46 5.18
CA ARG A 66 26.16 -8.20 4.05
C ARG A 66 25.03 -8.72 3.17
N PRO A 67 25.25 -8.91 1.85
CA PRO A 67 24.25 -9.55 1.00
C PRO A 67 23.84 -10.92 1.55
N GLY A 68 22.54 -11.17 1.52
CA GLY A 68 21.90 -12.39 1.98
C GLY A 68 20.81 -12.85 1.01
N ASP A 69 20.02 -13.82 1.46
CA ASP A 69 18.92 -14.37 0.70
C ASP A 69 17.57 -13.72 1.05
N ARG A 70 16.50 -14.18 0.39
CA ARG A 70 15.12 -13.76 0.69
C ARG A 70 14.73 -14.05 2.14
N GLY A 71 15.13 -15.19 2.70
CA GLY A 71 14.76 -15.62 4.06
C GLY A 71 15.29 -14.71 5.15
N SER A 72 16.29 -13.90 4.82
CA SER A 72 16.86 -12.86 5.68
C SER A 72 15.95 -11.63 5.84
N PHE A 73 14.83 -11.55 5.11
CA PHE A 73 13.86 -10.45 5.15
C PHE A 73 12.46 -10.95 5.51
N THR A 74 11.78 -10.22 6.39
CA THR A 74 10.37 -10.47 6.71
C THR A 74 9.50 -9.60 5.81
N VAL A 75 8.96 -10.17 4.73
CA VAL A 75 8.03 -9.47 3.83
C VAL A 75 6.66 -10.13 3.94
N ASP A 76 5.69 -9.36 4.43
CA ASP A 76 4.28 -9.77 4.40
C ASP A 76 3.72 -9.52 3.01
N VAL A 77 3.81 -10.54 2.15
CA VAL A 77 3.42 -10.46 0.75
C VAL A 77 1.91 -10.28 0.55
N GLU A 78 1.11 -10.63 1.56
CA GLU A 78 -0.35 -10.56 1.47
C GLU A 78 -0.87 -9.15 1.76
N ASN A 79 -0.17 -8.41 2.63
CA ASN A 79 -0.64 -7.12 3.14
C ASN A 79 0.25 -5.93 2.76
N GLU A 80 1.48 -6.17 2.29
CA GLU A 80 2.44 -5.11 2.01
C GLU A 80 2.87 -5.07 0.53
N TRP A 81 2.86 -3.87 -0.04
CA TRP A 81 3.50 -3.61 -1.32
C TRP A 81 5.01 -3.50 -1.14
N THR A 82 5.77 -4.21 -1.97
CA THR A 82 7.22 -4.08 -2.02
C THR A 82 7.60 -2.81 -2.79
N HIS A 83 7.93 -1.76 -2.03
CA HIS A 83 8.26 -0.45 -2.58
C HIS A 83 9.63 -0.43 -3.25
N THR A 84 10.67 -0.94 -2.58
CA THR A 84 12.06 -0.87 -3.06
C THR A 84 12.76 -2.20 -2.81
N LEU A 85 13.58 -2.62 -3.78
CA LEU A 85 14.58 -3.66 -3.59
C LEU A 85 15.97 -3.09 -3.82
N GLY A 86 16.98 -3.70 -3.21
CA GLY A 86 18.36 -3.34 -3.43
C GLY A 86 19.33 -4.45 -3.03
N GLY A 87 20.46 -4.51 -3.73
CA GLY A 87 21.44 -5.54 -3.50
C GLY A 87 22.65 -5.47 -4.41
N VAL A 88 23.49 -6.49 -4.27
CA VAL A 88 24.74 -6.70 -5.01
C VAL A 88 24.50 -7.78 -6.05
N THR A 89 25.00 -7.54 -7.25
CA THR A 89 24.89 -8.43 -8.42
C THR A 89 26.11 -9.32 -8.54
N SER A 90 25.98 -10.40 -9.32
CA SER A 90 27.11 -11.28 -9.68
C SER A 90 27.81 -10.89 -10.99
N GLY A 91 27.28 -9.91 -11.73
CA GLY A 91 27.79 -9.53 -13.05
C GLY A 91 28.84 -8.43 -13.03
N ASP A 92 29.58 -8.30 -14.14
CA ASP A 92 30.64 -7.30 -14.28
C ASP A 92 30.12 -5.92 -14.73
N VAL A 93 28.96 -5.86 -15.38
CA VAL A 93 28.39 -4.62 -15.95
C VAL A 93 27.80 -3.72 -14.85
N VAL A 94 27.06 -4.33 -13.93
CA VAL A 94 26.44 -3.69 -12.77
C VAL A 94 26.99 -4.40 -11.56
N GLN A 95 27.47 -3.66 -10.55
CA GLN A 95 28.01 -4.19 -9.30
C GLN A 95 26.98 -4.19 -8.16
N ALA A 96 26.02 -3.27 -8.22
CA ALA A 96 24.88 -3.21 -7.31
C ALA A 96 23.81 -2.32 -7.92
N LEU A 97 22.58 -2.54 -7.51
CA LEU A 97 21.45 -1.73 -7.93
C LEU A 97 20.38 -1.71 -6.84
N SER A 98 19.60 -0.64 -6.84
CA SER A 98 18.40 -0.51 -6.01
C SER A 98 17.37 0.37 -6.71
N GLY A 99 16.09 0.03 -6.57
CA GLY A 99 15.08 0.75 -7.32
C GLY A 99 13.65 0.47 -6.90
N SER A 100 12.80 1.41 -7.30
CA SER A 100 11.34 1.38 -7.25
C SER A 100 10.84 1.83 -8.64
N GLU A 101 10.30 3.03 -8.79
CA GLU A 101 10.10 3.66 -10.11
C GLU A 101 11.44 4.01 -10.77
N ALA A 102 12.29 4.77 -10.08
CA ALA A 102 13.65 5.07 -10.52
C ALA A 102 14.63 3.93 -10.15
N LEU A 103 15.65 3.75 -10.99
CA LEU A 103 16.73 2.81 -10.75
C LEU A 103 18.04 3.53 -10.41
N ARG A 104 18.68 3.12 -9.32
CA ARG A 104 20.05 3.49 -8.97
C ARG A 104 20.97 2.32 -9.26
N VAL A 105 22.06 2.59 -9.97
CA VAL A 105 23.01 1.57 -10.42
C VAL A 105 24.42 1.98 -10.00
N ARG A 106 25.19 1.04 -9.46
CA ARG A 106 26.62 1.16 -9.25
C ARG A 106 27.32 0.33 -10.33
N VAL A 107 28.11 1.00 -11.15
CA VAL A 107 28.92 0.40 -12.22
C VAL A 107 30.40 0.40 -11.82
N PRO A 108 31.25 -0.45 -12.43
CA PRO A 108 32.68 -0.44 -12.17
C PRO A 108 33.32 0.91 -12.48
N GLN A 109 34.44 1.22 -11.79
CA GLN A 109 35.20 2.45 -12.03
C GLN A 109 35.78 2.55 -13.45
N SER A 110 35.87 1.45 -14.19
CA SER A 110 36.28 1.43 -15.60
C SER A 110 35.19 1.90 -16.55
N HIS A 111 33.93 1.93 -16.13
CA HIS A 111 32.81 2.34 -16.97
C HIS A 111 32.92 3.82 -17.35
N ARG A 112 32.70 4.13 -18.62
CA ARG A 112 32.78 5.50 -19.18
C ARG A 112 31.45 5.90 -19.80
N LEU A 113 31.26 7.20 -20.01
CA LEU A 113 30.03 7.75 -20.57
C LEU A 113 29.66 7.20 -21.96
N PRO A 114 30.61 6.92 -22.89
CA PRO A 114 30.27 6.35 -24.20
C PRO A 114 29.61 4.96 -24.13
N GLN A 115 29.77 4.23 -23.02
CA GLN A 115 29.16 2.92 -22.81
C GLN A 115 27.74 3.02 -22.21
N LEU A 116 27.24 4.24 -22.01
CA LEU A 116 25.92 4.46 -21.43
C LEU A 116 24.78 3.82 -22.26
N PRO A 117 24.75 3.90 -23.61
CA PRO A 117 23.71 3.22 -24.38
C PRO A 117 23.70 1.70 -24.15
N ASP A 118 24.88 1.06 -24.11
CA ASP A 118 25.00 -0.38 -23.85
C ASP A 118 24.52 -0.76 -22.44
N LEU A 119 24.83 0.07 -21.44
CA LEU A 119 24.33 -0.11 -20.08
C LEU A 119 22.79 0.00 -20.04
N LEU A 120 22.23 0.99 -20.71
CA LEU A 120 20.78 1.20 -20.73
C LEU A 120 20.06 0.06 -21.48
N ALA A 121 20.62 -0.44 -22.57
CA ALA A 121 20.13 -1.62 -23.27
C ALA A 121 20.16 -2.86 -22.36
N HIS A 122 21.27 -3.09 -21.67
CA HIS A 122 21.39 -4.17 -20.69
C HIS A 122 20.33 -4.07 -19.58
N LEU A 123 20.11 -2.86 -19.03
CA LEU A 123 19.10 -2.65 -17.99
C LEU A 123 17.66 -2.84 -18.52
N LEU A 124 17.40 -2.45 -19.78
CA LEU A 124 16.13 -2.71 -20.43
C LEU A 124 15.88 -4.20 -20.64
N ASP A 125 16.90 -4.96 -21.01
CA ASP A 125 16.82 -6.42 -21.11
C ASP A 125 16.54 -7.05 -19.74
N ARG A 126 17.22 -6.59 -18.68
CA ARG A 126 16.92 -7.04 -17.31
C ARG A 126 15.53 -6.62 -16.86
N TYR A 127 14.98 -5.49 -17.30
CA TYR A 127 13.59 -5.13 -17.02
C TYR A 127 12.60 -6.08 -17.71
N ARG A 128 12.86 -6.43 -18.98
CA ARG A 128 12.00 -7.31 -19.80
C ARG A 128 12.04 -8.78 -19.37
N ALA A 129 13.11 -9.20 -18.71
CA ALA A 129 13.24 -10.56 -18.20
C ALA A 129 12.16 -10.91 -17.15
N THR A 130 11.88 -12.20 -17.00
CA THR A 130 10.90 -12.72 -16.05
C THR A 130 11.51 -13.63 -14.98
N ASP A 131 12.84 -13.76 -14.94
CA ASP A 131 13.61 -14.59 -14.00
C ASP A 131 13.26 -14.27 -12.54
N TYR A 132 12.90 -13.02 -12.26
CA TYR A 132 12.48 -12.60 -10.93
C TYR A 132 11.28 -13.40 -10.42
N ARG A 133 10.34 -13.83 -11.27
CA ARG A 133 9.07 -14.43 -10.81
C ARG A 133 9.25 -15.68 -9.95
N GLU A 134 10.29 -16.46 -10.19
CA GLU A 134 10.62 -17.64 -9.38
C GLU A 134 10.89 -17.30 -7.91
N ARG A 135 11.45 -16.11 -7.64
CA ARG A 135 11.89 -15.67 -6.31
C ARG A 135 11.11 -14.48 -5.76
N PHE A 136 10.48 -13.72 -6.66
CA PHE A 136 9.89 -12.41 -6.45
C PHE A 136 8.49 -12.31 -7.08
N GLY A 137 7.82 -13.41 -7.41
CA GLY A 137 6.48 -13.36 -8.02
C GLY A 137 5.46 -12.52 -7.24
N PHE A 138 5.65 -12.38 -5.93
CA PHE A 138 4.85 -11.51 -5.07
C PHE A 138 4.88 -10.02 -5.45
N ILE A 139 5.94 -9.51 -6.09
CA ILE A 139 6.00 -8.09 -6.49
C ILE A 139 4.99 -7.77 -7.61
N ASP A 140 4.48 -8.79 -8.31
CA ASP A 140 3.46 -8.66 -9.33
C ASP A 140 2.04 -8.68 -8.73
N GLN A 141 1.85 -9.05 -7.45
CA GLN A 141 0.52 -9.21 -6.85
C GLN A 141 -0.23 -7.89 -6.70
N VAL A 142 0.49 -6.83 -6.31
CA VAL A 142 -0.06 -5.47 -6.17
C VAL A 142 0.91 -4.47 -6.79
N VAL A 143 0.48 -3.82 -7.88
CA VAL A 143 1.36 -3.00 -8.72
C VAL A 143 0.84 -1.57 -8.76
N PRO A 144 1.67 -0.55 -8.48
CA PRO A 144 1.26 0.84 -8.64
C PRO A 144 0.95 1.15 -10.11
N LEU A 145 -0.17 1.83 -10.34
CA LEU A 145 -0.46 2.43 -11.63
C LEU A 145 0.48 3.61 -11.88
N SER A 146 0.98 3.71 -13.11
CA SER A 146 1.66 4.93 -13.57
C SER A 146 0.72 6.13 -13.44
N LYS A 147 1.26 7.31 -13.12
CA LYS A 147 0.44 8.53 -12.96
C LYS A 147 -0.35 8.90 -14.22
N GLY A 148 0.17 8.54 -15.40
CA GLY A 148 -0.51 8.74 -16.69
C GLY A 148 -1.45 7.61 -17.10
N ASP A 149 -1.66 6.59 -16.27
CA ASP A 149 -2.58 5.48 -16.60
C ASP A 149 -4.02 6.02 -16.73
N PRO A 150 -4.72 5.77 -17.85
CA PRO A 150 -6.06 6.31 -18.07
C PRO A 150 -7.08 5.86 -17.01
N ARG A 151 -6.87 4.69 -16.38
CA ARG A 151 -7.75 4.17 -15.33
C ARG A 151 -7.77 5.04 -14.08
N CYS A 152 -6.68 5.78 -13.82
CA CYS A 152 -6.60 6.67 -12.66
C CYS A 152 -7.72 7.72 -12.68
N ALA A 153 -8.10 8.24 -13.86
CA ALA A 153 -9.16 9.23 -13.97
C ALA A 153 -10.55 8.67 -13.61
N ASP A 154 -10.84 7.44 -14.05
CA ASP A 154 -12.10 6.76 -13.75
C ASP A 154 -12.19 6.39 -12.27
N LEU A 155 -11.09 5.88 -11.69
CA LEU A 155 -10.98 5.57 -10.27
C LEU A 155 -11.13 6.84 -9.40
N ASP A 156 -10.49 7.95 -9.79
CA ASP A 156 -10.61 9.24 -9.11
C ASP A 156 -12.08 9.75 -9.12
N GLN A 157 -12.80 9.55 -10.22
CA GLN A 157 -14.24 9.87 -10.29
C GLN A 157 -15.07 8.99 -9.36
N LEU A 158 -14.81 7.68 -9.31
CA LEU A 158 -15.53 6.75 -8.42
C LEU A 158 -15.38 7.17 -6.96
N ILE A 159 -14.15 7.45 -6.53
CA ILE A 159 -13.88 7.88 -5.16
C ILE A 159 -14.47 9.26 -4.87
N THR A 160 -14.36 10.21 -5.80
CA THR A 160 -14.93 11.55 -5.63
C THR A 160 -16.43 11.50 -5.34
N ARG A 161 -17.18 10.61 -6.00
CA ARG A 161 -18.63 10.43 -5.75
C ARG A 161 -18.95 9.89 -4.35
N ARG A 162 -18.01 9.18 -3.72
CA ARG A 162 -18.14 8.62 -2.36
C ARG A 162 -17.74 9.61 -1.25
N LEU A 163 -17.01 10.69 -1.58
CA LEU A 163 -16.63 11.71 -0.59
C LEU A 163 -17.82 12.52 -0.03
N HIS A 164 -19.01 12.40 -0.64
CA HIS A 164 -20.20 13.10 -0.17
C HIS A 164 -20.76 12.50 1.13
N PRO A 165 -21.30 13.33 2.05
CA PRO A 165 -21.84 12.86 3.32
C PRO A 165 -22.94 11.81 3.14
N GLY A 166 -22.85 10.69 3.87
CA GLY A 166 -23.84 9.60 3.85
C GLY A 166 -23.57 8.48 2.85
N ARG A 167 -22.43 8.45 2.16
CA ARG A 167 -22.01 7.38 1.23
C ARG A 167 -20.65 6.74 1.57
N GLY A 168 -20.25 6.84 2.85
CA GLY A 168 -18.89 6.59 3.34
C GLY A 168 -18.38 5.14 3.34
N ASP A 169 -18.98 4.23 2.56
CA ASP A 169 -18.49 2.85 2.50
C ASP A 169 -17.15 2.80 1.75
N GLY A 170 -16.13 2.24 2.41
CA GLY A 170 -14.82 1.97 1.82
C GLY A 170 -13.90 3.19 1.66
N LEU A 171 -14.10 4.26 2.43
CA LEU A 171 -13.18 5.41 2.50
C LEU A 171 -12.63 5.59 3.90
N THR A 172 -11.32 5.74 4.01
CA THR A 172 -10.64 6.01 5.28
C THR A 172 -9.73 7.22 5.14
N VAL A 173 -9.81 8.13 6.11
CA VAL A 173 -8.88 9.26 6.20
C VAL A 173 -7.62 8.81 6.92
N VAL A 174 -6.46 9.02 6.31
CA VAL A 174 -5.16 8.55 6.82
C VAL A 174 -4.16 9.69 6.71
N ALA A 175 -3.23 9.81 7.64
CA ALA A 175 -2.11 10.72 7.48
C ALA A 175 -1.05 10.08 6.54
N PRO A 176 -0.41 10.87 5.65
CA PRO A 176 0.81 10.45 4.98
C PRO A 176 1.86 9.91 5.96
N LEU A 177 2.61 8.88 5.55
CA LEU A 177 3.54 8.15 6.43
C LEU A 177 4.68 9.02 7.00
N ASP A 178 5.03 10.12 6.34
CA ASP A 178 6.03 11.09 6.80
C ASP A 178 5.47 12.11 7.81
N LEU A 179 4.15 12.08 8.06
CA LEU A 179 3.46 12.95 9.00
C LEU A 179 3.02 12.15 10.21
N ASP A 180 3.36 12.64 11.40
CA ASP A 180 2.84 12.12 12.65
C ASP A 180 1.61 12.94 13.08
N PRO A 181 0.37 12.45 12.89
CA PRO A 181 -0.82 13.19 13.27
C PRO A 181 -0.96 13.38 14.80
N GLU A 182 -0.31 12.52 15.61
CA GLU A 182 -0.34 12.64 17.07
C GLU A 182 0.58 13.75 17.57
N SER A 183 1.48 14.25 16.72
CA SER A 183 2.35 15.39 17.03
C SER A 183 1.63 16.74 17.10
N GLY A 184 0.29 16.78 17.03
CA GLY A 184 -0.51 18.00 17.12
C GLY A 184 -0.60 18.79 15.81
N LEU A 185 -0.44 18.11 14.67
CA LEU A 185 -0.53 18.74 13.35
C LEU A 185 -1.91 19.35 13.11
N SER A 186 -1.92 20.47 12.38
CA SER A 186 -3.15 21.10 11.90
C SER A 186 -3.17 21.22 10.39
N PHE A 187 -4.34 21.00 9.80
CA PHE A 187 -4.52 20.94 8.35
C PHE A 187 -5.35 22.11 7.87
N ARG A 188 -5.01 22.70 6.73
CA ARG A 188 -5.78 23.83 6.19
C ARG A 188 -5.97 23.71 4.69
N LEU A 189 -7.23 23.72 4.28
CA LEU A 189 -7.61 23.81 2.87
C LEU A 189 -7.55 25.27 2.37
N PRO A 190 -7.33 25.50 1.07
CA PRO A 190 -7.37 26.83 0.48
C PRO A 190 -8.73 27.50 0.72
N GLY A 191 -8.72 28.80 1.00
CA GLY A 191 -9.94 29.58 1.28
C GLY A 191 -10.53 29.38 2.69
N ARG A 192 -10.03 28.43 3.50
CA ARG A 192 -10.44 28.27 4.90
C ARG A 192 -9.51 29.02 5.85
N ARG A 193 -10.10 29.78 6.79
CA ARG A 193 -9.35 30.51 7.84
C ARG A 193 -9.01 29.62 9.03
N ARG A 194 -9.92 28.74 9.43
CA ARG A 194 -9.74 27.85 10.59
C ARG A 194 -9.00 26.56 10.17
N PRO A 195 -7.99 26.12 10.95
CA PRO A 195 -7.41 24.80 10.78
C PRO A 195 -8.45 23.70 11.03
N LEU A 196 -8.14 22.51 10.50
CA LEU A 196 -8.93 21.29 10.57
C LEU A 196 -8.10 20.22 11.26
N HIS A 197 -8.79 19.31 11.93
CA HIS A 197 -8.23 18.01 12.30
C HIS A 197 -8.27 17.07 11.09
N LEU A 198 -7.52 15.96 11.17
CA LEU A 198 -7.37 15.02 10.05
C LEU A 198 -8.72 14.46 9.61
N ASP A 199 -9.55 14.00 10.56
CA ASP A 199 -10.89 13.44 10.35
C ASP A 199 -11.86 14.39 9.63
N GLN A 200 -11.64 15.71 9.74
CA GLN A 200 -12.47 16.74 9.10
C GLN A 200 -12.07 17.02 7.65
N LEU A 201 -10.89 16.58 7.21
CA LEU A 201 -10.26 17.00 5.96
C LEU A 201 -11.06 16.60 4.73
N VAL A 202 -11.48 15.33 4.68
CA VAL A 202 -12.18 14.75 3.53
C VAL A 202 -13.57 15.38 3.36
N HIS A 203 -14.31 15.50 4.47
CA HIS A 203 -15.60 16.17 4.46
C HIS A 203 -15.47 17.63 3.99
N ALA A 204 -14.45 18.35 4.46
CA ALA A 204 -14.19 19.73 4.07
C ALA A 204 -13.81 19.89 2.58
N ALA A 205 -13.20 18.87 1.97
CA ALA A 205 -12.84 18.87 0.56
C ALA A 205 -14.01 18.52 -0.38
N SER A 206 -15.02 17.79 0.11
CA SER A 206 -16.12 17.19 -0.68
C SER A 206 -16.96 18.17 -1.52
N GLY A 207 -16.95 19.47 -1.21
CA GLY A 207 -17.70 20.50 -1.96
C GLY A 207 -17.01 20.99 -3.24
N SER A 208 -15.79 20.56 -3.52
CA SER A 208 -15.03 20.95 -4.73
C SER A 208 -15.34 20.05 -5.93
N THR A 209 -15.15 20.57 -7.14
CA THR A 209 -15.22 19.78 -8.38
C THR A 209 -14.04 18.82 -8.56
N LYS A 210 -12.89 19.12 -7.93
CA LYS A 210 -11.68 18.28 -7.92
C LYS A 210 -11.15 18.14 -6.50
N PRO A 211 -11.87 17.43 -5.61
CA PRO A 211 -11.53 17.37 -4.20
C PRO A 211 -10.16 16.74 -3.93
N LEU A 212 -9.80 15.72 -4.72
CA LEU A 212 -8.55 14.98 -4.60
C LEU A 212 -7.29 15.82 -4.86
N ASP A 213 -7.40 16.86 -5.69
CA ASP A 213 -6.28 17.72 -6.10
C ASP A 213 -6.07 18.93 -5.16
N ILE A 214 -6.99 19.18 -4.23
CA ILE A 214 -6.89 20.32 -3.33
C ILE A 214 -5.63 20.18 -2.48
N ARG A 215 -4.79 21.23 -2.47
CA ARG A 215 -3.56 21.27 -1.67
C ARG A 215 -3.89 21.64 -0.22
N VAL A 216 -3.73 20.68 0.67
CA VAL A 216 -3.74 20.82 2.12
C VAL A 216 -2.42 21.45 2.55
N HIS A 217 -2.48 22.56 3.28
CA HIS A 217 -1.34 23.10 4.02
C HIS A 217 -1.25 22.38 5.36
N VAL A 218 -0.10 21.79 5.65
CA VAL A 218 0.19 21.08 6.89
C VAL A 218 1.03 21.99 7.79
N ARG A 219 0.61 22.14 9.04
CA ARG A 219 1.29 22.98 10.02
C ARG A 219 1.64 22.20 11.27
N ASP A 220 2.77 22.55 11.86
CA ASP A 220 3.18 22.07 13.17
C ASP A 220 2.33 22.70 14.29
N PRO A 221 2.48 22.25 15.56
CA PRO A 221 1.79 22.84 16.71
C PRO A 221 2.08 24.33 16.92
N ASP A 222 3.26 24.80 16.49
CA ASP A 222 3.68 26.20 16.59
C ASP A 222 3.06 27.08 15.48
N GLY A 223 2.35 26.46 14.54
CA GLY A 223 1.64 27.12 13.44
C GLY A 223 2.48 27.38 12.18
N SER A 224 3.73 26.92 12.16
CA SER A 224 4.62 27.02 10.99
C SER A 224 4.21 26.00 9.92
N GLU A 225 4.31 26.41 8.65
CA GLU A 225 3.95 25.53 7.53
C GLU A 225 5.10 24.56 7.22
N ILE A 226 4.85 23.26 7.39
CA ILE A 226 5.81 22.19 7.08
C ILE A 226 5.79 21.88 5.58
N GLY A 227 4.64 22.09 4.93
CA GLY A 227 4.50 21.97 3.49
C GLY A 227 3.07 21.80 3.03
N THR A 228 2.92 21.40 1.76
CA THR A 228 1.61 21.12 1.17
C THR A 228 1.54 19.69 0.62
N ARG A 229 0.33 19.11 0.66
CA ARG A 229 0.01 17.77 0.16
C ARG A 229 -1.38 17.79 -0.46
N PRO A 230 -1.67 17.06 -1.56
CA PRO A 230 -3.01 16.99 -2.11
C PRO A 230 -3.90 16.11 -1.21
N VAL A 231 -5.22 16.39 -1.16
CA VAL A 231 -6.19 15.61 -0.36
C VAL A 231 -6.09 14.12 -0.65
N ARG A 232 -5.79 13.71 -1.90
CA ARG A 232 -5.61 12.30 -2.26
C ARG A 232 -4.54 11.57 -1.46
N GLU A 233 -3.52 12.25 -0.95
CA GLU A 233 -2.49 11.62 -0.10
C GLU A 233 -3.01 11.33 1.32
N PHE A 234 -4.14 11.92 1.71
CA PHE A 234 -4.80 11.68 3.01
C PHE A 234 -5.93 10.65 2.94
N LEU A 235 -6.03 9.91 1.84
CA LEU A 235 -7.10 8.97 1.59
C LEU A 235 -6.55 7.56 1.38
N SER A 236 -7.19 6.60 2.03
CA SER A 236 -7.16 5.19 1.66
C SER A 236 -8.54 4.77 1.18
N ALA A 237 -8.61 4.06 0.06
CA ALA A 237 -9.88 3.64 -0.53
C ALA A 237 -9.73 2.39 -1.39
N GLU A 238 -10.82 1.64 -1.52
CA GLU A 238 -10.91 0.53 -2.46
C GLU A 238 -11.94 0.83 -3.54
N ALA A 239 -11.64 0.50 -4.80
CA ALA A 239 -12.54 0.67 -5.92
C ALA A 239 -12.42 -0.50 -6.89
N ALA A 240 -13.47 -0.74 -7.66
CA ALA A 240 -13.44 -1.66 -8.79
C ALA A 240 -13.97 -0.94 -10.03
N LEU A 241 -13.34 -1.20 -11.17
CA LEU A 241 -13.86 -0.79 -12.47
C LEU A 241 -14.86 -1.84 -12.98
N ASP A 242 -15.40 -1.61 -14.18
CA ASP A 242 -16.41 -2.49 -14.79
C ASP A 242 -15.91 -3.93 -15.03
N ASP A 243 -14.59 -4.14 -15.07
CA ASP A 243 -13.96 -5.46 -15.18
C ASP A 243 -13.98 -6.26 -13.86
N GLY A 244 -14.44 -5.65 -12.77
CA GLY A 244 -14.53 -6.25 -11.44
C GLY A 244 -13.18 -6.46 -10.75
N LEU A 245 -12.06 -5.96 -11.33
CA LEU A 245 -10.76 -6.05 -10.68
C LEU A 245 -10.65 -4.98 -9.58
N PRO A 246 -10.10 -5.33 -8.40
CA PRO A 246 -9.94 -4.38 -7.33
C PRO A 246 -8.71 -3.50 -7.52
N TYR A 247 -8.87 -2.25 -7.11
CA TYR A 247 -7.86 -1.21 -7.08
C TYR A 247 -7.84 -0.57 -5.69
N VAL A 248 -6.66 -0.23 -5.20
CA VAL A 248 -6.46 0.40 -3.89
C VAL A 248 -5.83 1.76 -4.08
N LEU A 249 -6.41 2.80 -3.48
CA LEU A 249 -5.79 4.12 -3.33
C LEU A 249 -5.06 4.14 -2.00
N SER A 250 -3.76 4.40 -2.01
CA SER A 250 -2.98 4.61 -0.78
C SER A 250 -1.80 5.54 -1.05
N GLY A 251 -1.49 6.43 -0.11
CA GLY A 251 -0.40 7.41 -0.26
C GLY A 251 -0.52 8.27 -1.53
N GLY A 252 -1.75 8.55 -1.98
CA GLY A 252 -2.04 9.31 -3.19
C GLY A 252 -1.85 8.56 -4.52
N ARG A 253 -1.54 7.26 -4.49
CA ARG A 253 -1.32 6.43 -5.68
C ARG A 253 -2.37 5.31 -5.78
N TRP A 254 -2.76 5.00 -7.01
CA TRP A 254 -3.56 3.82 -7.30
C TRP A 254 -2.67 2.60 -7.47
N PHE A 255 -3.13 1.48 -6.93
CA PHE A 255 -2.52 0.18 -7.06
C PHE A 255 -3.54 -0.77 -7.69
N ALA A 256 -3.13 -1.49 -8.72
CA ALA A 256 -3.92 -2.58 -9.30
C ALA A 256 -3.54 -3.90 -8.60
N VAL A 257 -4.54 -4.66 -8.20
CA VAL A 257 -4.36 -6.04 -7.77
C VAL A 257 -4.29 -6.91 -9.02
N ALA A 258 -3.27 -7.76 -9.12
CA ALA A 258 -3.12 -8.64 -10.27
C ALA A 258 -4.32 -9.58 -10.40
N ARG A 259 -4.83 -9.69 -11.64
CA ARG A 259 -6.00 -10.51 -11.96
C ARG A 259 -5.88 -11.95 -11.50
N ASP A 260 -4.73 -12.58 -11.75
CA ASP A 260 -4.54 -13.99 -11.41
C ASP A 260 -4.45 -14.19 -9.90
N TYR A 261 -3.76 -13.28 -9.21
CA TYR A 261 -3.73 -13.26 -7.74
C TYR A 261 -5.13 -13.06 -7.14
N PHE A 262 -5.90 -12.11 -7.65
CA PHE A 262 -7.27 -11.88 -7.18
C PHE A 262 -8.18 -13.08 -7.40
N ARG A 263 -8.06 -13.76 -8.54
CA ARG A 263 -8.81 -15.00 -8.83
C ARG A 263 -8.42 -16.14 -7.91
N GLU A 264 -7.13 -16.30 -7.64
CA GLU A 264 -6.63 -17.28 -6.68
C GLU A 264 -7.18 -17.01 -5.28
N LEU A 265 -7.11 -15.76 -4.81
CA LEU A 265 -7.66 -15.35 -3.53
C LEU A 265 -9.17 -15.64 -3.46
N LYS A 266 -9.92 -15.27 -4.50
CA LYS A 266 -11.35 -15.56 -4.58
C LYS A 266 -11.63 -17.07 -4.51
N ARG A 267 -10.87 -17.89 -5.23
CA ARG A 267 -11.01 -19.35 -5.18
C ARG A 267 -10.76 -19.89 -3.78
N ILE A 268 -9.78 -19.35 -3.05
CA ILE A 268 -9.50 -19.72 -1.66
C ILE A 268 -10.69 -19.30 -0.77
N LEU A 269 -11.16 -18.06 -0.89
CA LEU A 269 -12.29 -17.56 -0.12
C LEU A 269 -13.59 -18.33 -0.40
N ASP A 270 -13.83 -18.73 -1.65
CA ASP A 270 -14.98 -19.55 -2.04
C ASP A 270 -14.95 -20.96 -1.40
N THR A 271 -13.80 -21.43 -0.89
CA THR A 271 -13.73 -22.67 -0.09
C THR A 271 -14.08 -22.48 1.37
N VAL A 272 -14.12 -21.24 1.86
CA VAL A 272 -14.49 -20.93 3.24
C VAL A 272 -16.01 -21.10 3.35
N PRO A 273 -16.51 -22.07 4.12
CA PRO A 273 -17.94 -22.27 4.26
C PRO A 273 -18.56 -21.04 4.92
N VAL A 274 -19.54 -20.43 4.24
CA VAL A 274 -20.35 -19.38 4.84
C VAL A 274 -21.42 -20.05 5.69
N ILE A 275 -21.26 -19.96 6.99
CA ILE A 275 -22.25 -20.44 7.94
C ILE A 275 -23.30 -19.35 8.10
N ASN A 276 -24.52 -19.62 7.61
CA ASN A 276 -25.63 -18.70 7.79
C ASN A 276 -26.31 -19.04 9.11
N LEU A 277 -25.87 -18.39 10.17
CA LEU A 277 -26.46 -18.51 11.49
C LEU A 277 -27.75 -17.68 11.56
N GLU A 278 -28.84 -18.27 12.02
CA GLU A 278 -30.06 -17.52 12.36
C GLU A 278 -29.85 -16.78 13.68
N LEU A 279 -29.21 -15.61 13.59
CA LEU A 279 -28.96 -14.75 14.72
C LEU A 279 -30.23 -14.04 15.19
N SER A 280 -30.26 -13.70 16.48
CA SER A 280 -31.34 -12.89 17.06
C SER A 280 -31.42 -11.52 16.38
N LYS A 281 -32.60 -10.90 16.36
CA LYS A 281 -32.77 -9.59 15.69
C LYS A 281 -32.04 -8.50 16.46
N TRP A 282 -31.25 -7.68 15.77
CA TRP A 282 -30.66 -6.48 16.34
C TRP A 282 -31.65 -5.29 16.34
N TYR A 283 -31.79 -4.62 17.49
CA TYR A 283 -32.54 -3.37 17.61
C TYR A 283 -31.63 -2.22 18.02
N ARG A 284 -31.96 -0.99 17.58
CA ARG A 284 -31.12 0.21 17.73
C ARG A 284 -30.80 0.60 19.19
N TYR A 285 -31.56 0.09 20.15
CA TYR A 285 -31.34 0.33 21.58
C TYR A 285 -30.47 -0.73 22.26
N PHE A 286 -30.06 -1.78 21.54
CA PHE A 286 -29.09 -2.73 22.10
C PHE A 286 -27.71 -2.10 22.20
N THR A 287 -27.06 -2.37 23.31
CA THR A 287 -25.62 -2.50 23.36
C THR A 287 -25.24 -3.91 22.95
N GLU A 288 -24.02 -4.10 22.47
CA GLU A 288 -23.39 -5.40 22.19
C GLU A 288 -23.62 -6.40 23.34
N GLU A 289 -23.30 -5.99 24.56
CA GLU A 289 -23.53 -6.78 25.79
C GLU A 289 -24.98 -7.22 25.97
N THR A 290 -25.96 -6.33 25.74
CA THR A 290 -27.38 -6.69 25.89
C THR A 290 -27.87 -7.60 24.77
N TYR A 291 -27.33 -7.43 23.57
CA TYR A 291 -27.63 -8.27 22.42
C TYR A 291 -27.08 -9.68 22.63
N ASN A 292 -25.80 -9.81 23.00
CA ASN A 292 -25.14 -11.10 23.22
C ASN A 292 -25.87 -11.91 24.30
N ARG A 293 -26.26 -11.29 25.42
CA ARG A 293 -27.08 -11.95 26.44
C ARG A 293 -28.42 -12.44 25.92
N GLN A 294 -29.16 -11.59 25.21
CA GLN A 294 -30.45 -11.99 24.65
C GLN A 294 -30.30 -13.10 23.61
N ALA A 295 -29.29 -13.02 22.74
CA ALA A 295 -29.04 -14.02 21.72
C ALA A 295 -28.64 -15.36 22.32
N ALA A 296 -27.80 -15.36 23.37
CA ALA A 296 -27.46 -16.57 24.13
C ALA A 296 -28.71 -17.25 24.70
N ASP A 297 -29.60 -16.48 25.34
CA ASP A 297 -30.83 -17.01 25.93
C ASP A 297 -31.83 -17.52 24.86
N GLU A 298 -32.08 -16.73 23.81
CA GLU A 298 -33.04 -17.06 22.75
C GLU A 298 -32.61 -18.26 21.91
N LEU A 299 -31.31 -18.36 21.59
CA LEU A 299 -30.76 -19.41 20.76
C LEU A 299 -30.23 -20.61 21.57
N SER A 300 -30.25 -20.52 22.90
CA SER A 300 -29.62 -21.49 23.80
C SER A 300 -28.13 -21.71 23.49
N TRP A 301 -27.43 -20.62 23.21
CA TRP A 301 -25.99 -20.62 22.93
C TRP A 301 -25.19 -20.28 24.18
N LEU A 302 -23.91 -20.64 24.19
CA LEU A 302 -23.02 -20.30 25.28
C LEU A 302 -22.60 -18.82 25.16
N LEU A 303 -22.88 -18.04 26.20
CA LEU A 303 -22.39 -16.67 26.33
C LEU A 303 -20.95 -16.66 26.84
N LEU A 304 -20.03 -16.14 26.04
CA LEU A 304 -18.62 -15.94 26.39
C LEU A 304 -18.18 -14.46 26.35
N ASP A 305 -19.07 -13.54 25.95
CA ASP A 305 -18.87 -12.09 26.07
C ASP A 305 -18.37 -11.72 27.47
N ARG A 306 -17.21 -11.06 27.52
CA ARG A 306 -16.48 -10.65 28.72
C ARG A 306 -16.18 -11.79 29.71
N ALA A 307 -16.07 -13.02 29.22
CA ALA A 307 -15.60 -14.19 29.98
C ALA A 307 -14.18 -14.58 29.55
N PRO A 308 -13.15 -13.75 29.83
CA PRO A 308 -11.81 -13.97 29.32
C PRO A 308 -11.20 -15.27 29.86
N PHE A 309 -10.61 -16.03 28.96
CA PHE A 309 -9.87 -17.24 29.27
C PHE A 309 -8.43 -16.90 29.67
N ARG A 310 -7.89 -17.63 30.66
CA ARG A 310 -6.47 -17.59 31.02
C ARG A 310 -5.79 -18.84 30.49
N GLY A 311 -4.80 -18.66 29.62
CA GLY A 311 -3.98 -19.76 29.13
C GLY A 311 -3.23 -20.48 30.27
N LEU A 312 -3.07 -21.80 30.14
CA LEU A 312 -2.39 -22.65 31.14
C LEU A 312 -0.90 -22.30 31.31
N ASP A 313 -0.23 -21.83 30.25
CA ASP A 313 1.23 -21.58 30.23
C ASP A 313 1.61 -20.09 30.35
N ARG A 314 0.64 -19.17 30.27
CA ARG A 314 0.86 -17.71 30.35
C ARG A 314 -0.24 -17.06 31.19
N ALA A 315 -0.08 -17.14 32.51
CA ALA A 315 -1.06 -16.69 33.50
C ALA A 315 -1.47 -15.19 33.44
N HIS A 316 -0.80 -14.38 32.60
CA HIS A 316 -1.02 -12.95 32.45
C HIS A 316 -1.78 -12.57 31.17
N ASP A 317 -1.93 -13.48 30.20
CA ASP A 317 -2.64 -13.20 28.96
C ASP A 317 -4.12 -13.59 29.13
N LEU A 318 -4.98 -12.58 29.29
CA LEU A 318 -6.43 -12.73 29.24
C LEU A 318 -6.87 -12.59 27.79
N VAL A 319 -7.51 -13.63 27.26
CA VAL A 319 -8.00 -13.63 25.87
C VAL A 319 -9.50 -13.90 25.89
N GLU A 320 -10.26 -13.02 25.26
CA GLU A 320 -11.66 -13.24 24.93
C GLU A 320 -11.73 -14.18 23.73
N ILE A 321 -12.36 -15.35 23.92
CA ILE A 321 -12.35 -16.43 22.93
C ILE A 321 -13.42 -16.22 21.86
N ALA A 322 -14.57 -15.68 22.25
CA ALA A 322 -15.72 -15.34 21.42
C ALA A 322 -16.76 -14.59 22.27
N ASP A 323 -17.75 -14.00 21.62
CA ASP A 323 -18.94 -13.46 22.26
C ASP A 323 -19.96 -14.57 22.56
N LEU A 324 -20.20 -15.42 21.56
CA LEU A 324 -21.12 -16.54 21.62
C LEU A 324 -20.52 -17.80 21.02
N VAL A 325 -20.93 -18.97 21.53
CA VAL A 325 -20.60 -20.26 20.93
C VAL A 325 -21.88 -21.07 20.75
N ASN A 326 -22.15 -21.49 19.51
CA ASN A 326 -23.32 -22.31 19.20
C ASN A 326 -23.07 -23.79 19.57
N PRO A 327 -24.10 -24.67 19.50
CA PRO A 327 -23.94 -26.09 19.79
C PRO A 327 -22.97 -26.85 18.86
N ASP A 328 -22.73 -26.32 17.66
CA ASP A 328 -21.79 -26.88 16.68
C ASP A 328 -20.34 -26.43 16.92
N MET A 329 -20.10 -25.66 17.99
CA MET A 329 -18.80 -25.09 18.38
C MET A 329 -18.26 -24.04 17.41
N ASP A 330 -19.15 -23.34 16.70
CA ASP A 330 -18.81 -22.14 15.95
C ASP A 330 -18.63 -20.96 16.91
N PHE A 331 -17.53 -20.24 16.75
CA PHE A 331 -17.19 -19.05 17.52
C PHE A 331 -17.75 -17.81 16.81
N VAL A 332 -18.59 -17.04 17.51
CA VAL A 332 -19.21 -15.81 17.01
C VAL A 332 -18.60 -14.63 17.76
N PHE A 333 -18.21 -13.59 17.00
CA PHE A 333 -17.55 -12.38 17.46
C PHE A 333 -18.31 -11.13 17.00
#